data_AF-A0A7S3FDV4-F1
#
_entry.id   AF-A0A7S3FDV4-F1
#
_cell.length_a   1.000
_cell.length_b   1.000
_cell.length_c   1.000
_cell.angle_alpha   90.00
_cell.angle_beta   90.00
_cell.angle_gamma   90.00
#
_symmetry.space_group_name_H-M   'P 1'
#
loop_
_entity.id
_entity.type
_entity.pdbx_description
1 polymer ?
#
loop_
_entity_poly.entity_id
_entity_poly.type
_entity_poly.pdbx_seq_one_letter_code
_entity_poly.pdbx_strand_id
1 'polypeptide(L)'
;ADVWGEAGARVFPRASLKLVKAPMNVGGARDARRDWRASLAALIADVDAAGEFDVALIACGGLGMLLAAHLRMTNRSSVYVGGWLQVWFGIMGSRWDEQTGEAKKPGHPLAKAYAEHRQNWTRPLPEDTPTATSLVEESAYWR
;
A
#
# COMPACT_ATOMS: atom_id res chain seq x y z
N ALA A 1 6.07 -17.62 -1.85
CA ALA A 1 7.01 -17.51 -2.99
C ALA A 1 7.47 -16.05 -3.07
N ASP A 2 8.71 -15.81 -3.46
CA ASP A 2 9.26 -14.45 -3.52
C ASP A 2 8.64 -13.70 -4.72
N VAL A 3 7.87 -12.63 -4.47
CA VAL A 3 7.23 -11.78 -5.49
C VAL A 3 8.24 -11.34 -6.56
N TRP A 4 9.49 -11.16 -6.15
CA TRP A 4 10.57 -10.59 -6.94
C TRP A 4 11.66 -11.59 -7.30
N GLY A 5 11.44 -12.89 -7.04
CA GLY A 5 12.44 -13.94 -7.31
C GLY A 5 13.80 -13.64 -6.68
N GLU A 6 14.87 -13.69 -7.45
CA GLU A 6 16.23 -13.42 -6.95
C GLU A 6 16.43 -11.96 -6.50
N ALA A 7 15.62 -11.02 -7.00
CA ALA A 7 15.66 -9.62 -6.58
C ALA A 7 14.96 -9.37 -5.24
N GLY A 8 14.21 -10.33 -4.70
CA GLY A 8 13.40 -10.13 -3.51
C GLY A 8 14.20 -9.75 -2.28
N ALA A 9 15.36 -10.37 -2.05
CA ALA A 9 16.23 -9.97 -0.94
C ALA A 9 16.73 -8.51 -1.03
N ARG A 10 16.71 -7.90 -2.23
CA ARG A 10 17.06 -6.48 -2.45
C ARG A 10 15.89 -5.53 -2.29
N VAL A 11 14.67 -5.98 -2.62
CA VAL A 11 13.43 -5.19 -2.52
C VAL A 11 12.86 -5.26 -1.10
N PHE A 12 12.79 -6.46 -0.55
CA PHE A 12 12.27 -6.75 0.77
C PHE A 12 13.20 -7.76 1.47
N PRO A 13 14.15 -7.31 2.30
CA PRO A 13 14.99 -8.22 3.06
C PRO A 13 14.10 -9.09 3.96
N ARG A 14 14.62 -10.23 4.42
CA ARG A 14 13.88 -11.07 5.38
C ARG A 14 13.51 -10.25 6.61
N ALA A 15 12.21 -10.02 6.81
CA ALA A 15 11.69 -9.19 7.88
C ALA A 15 10.43 -9.83 8.48
N SER A 16 10.18 -9.51 9.76
CA SER A 16 8.90 -9.80 10.40
C SER A 16 7.94 -8.65 10.14
N LEU A 17 6.72 -8.95 9.69
CA LEU A 17 5.74 -7.92 9.35
C LEU A 17 4.76 -7.71 10.50
N LYS A 18 4.54 -6.43 10.82
CA LYS A 18 3.40 -5.96 11.61
C LYS A 18 2.48 -5.21 10.68
N LEU A 19 1.19 -5.56 10.67
CA LEU A 19 0.21 -4.98 9.76
C LEU A 19 -0.77 -4.13 10.56
N VAL A 20 -0.88 -2.85 10.20
CA VAL A 20 -1.87 -1.93 10.75
C VAL A 20 -2.81 -1.52 9.63
N LYS A 21 -4.12 -1.71 9.84
CA LYS A 21 -5.12 -1.41 8.83
C LYS A 21 -5.35 0.11 8.75
N ALA A 22 -5.09 0.68 7.58
CA ALA A 22 -5.37 2.08 7.33
C ALA A 22 -6.88 2.38 7.33
N PRO A 23 -7.32 3.55 7.83
CA PRO A 23 -8.66 4.08 7.58
C PRO A 23 -8.95 4.17 6.08
N MET A 24 -10.11 3.69 5.64
CA MET A 24 -10.57 3.82 4.25
C MET A 24 -11.76 4.77 4.19
N ASN A 25 -11.54 5.97 3.62
CA ASN A 25 -12.53 7.05 3.50
C ASN A 25 -12.78 7.48 2.06
N VAL A 26 -12.35 6.66 1.10
CA VAL A 26 -12.42 6.95 -0.33
C VAL A 26 -13.22 5.87 -1.05
N GLY A 27 -13.69 6.15 -2.26
CA GLY A 27 -14.37 5.17 -3.09
C GLY A 27 -15.71 4.70 -2.51
N GLY A 28 -16.44 5.59 -1.82
CA GLY A 28 -17.70 5.26 -1.18
C GLY A 28 -17.56 4.55 0.17
N ALA A 29 -16.35 4.11 0.54
CA ALA A 29 -16.07 3.62 1.87
C ALA A 29 -16.18 4.77 2.89
N ARG A 30 -16.84 4.48 4.01
CA ARG A 30 -16.95 5.40 5.13
C ARG A 30 -16.33 4.74 6.35
N ASP A 31 -15.28 5.36 6.86
CA ASP A 31 -14.86 5.13 8.21
C ASP A 31 -16.01 5.51 9.16
N ALA A 32 -16.25 4.68 10.17
CA ALA A 32 -17.26 4.96 11.19
C ALA A 32 -16.90 6.20 12.04
N ARG A 33 -15.64 6.67 11.97
CA ARG A 33 -15.15 7.85 12.67
C ARG A 33 -15.65 9.15 12.03
N ARG A 34 -15.97 10.12 12.89
CA ARG A 34 -16.67 11.37 12.52
C ARG A 34 -15.91 12.25 11.52
N ASP A 35 -14.59 12.35 11.69
CA ASP A 35 -13.75 13.24 10.90
C ASP A 35 -12.34 12.68 10.73
N TRP A 36 -11.58 13.25 9.79
CA TRP A 36 -10.23 12.76 9.47
C TRP A 36 -9.26 12.86 10.65
N ARG A 37 -9.48 13.78 11.61
CA ARG A 37 -8.63 13.90 12.80
C ARG A 37 -8.84 12.72 13.72
N ALA A 38 -10.09 12.31 13.91
CA ALA A 38 -10.41 11.08 14.65
C ALA A 38 -9.82 9.84 13.95
N SER A 39 -9.91 9.74 12.62
CA SER A 39 -9.26 8.66 11.86
C SER A 39 -7.73 8.66 12.03
N LEU A 40 -7.09 9.83 11.99
CA LEU A 40 -5.65 9.95 12.21
C LEU A 40 -5.25 9.56 13.64
N ALA A 41 -5.95 10.06 14.65
CA ALA A 41 -5.64 9.77 16.05
C ALA A 41 -5.75 8.27 16.35
N ALA A 42 -6.77 7.61 15.81
CA ALA A 42 -6.91 6.17 15.96
C ALA A 42 -5.85 5.39 15.17
N LEU A 43 -5.51 5.80 13.94
CA LEU A 43 -4.40 5.19 13.21
C LEU A 43 -3.06 5.33 13.96
N ILE A 44 -2.80 6.48 14.57
CA ILE A 44 -1.63 6.68 15.42
C ILE A 44 -1.66 5.71 16.60
N ALA A 45 -2.79 5.60 17.30
CA ALA A 45 -2.93 4.68 18.43
C ALA A 45 -2.71 3.22 18.01
N ASP A 46 -3.24 2.80 16.86
CA ASP A 46 -3.04 1.45 16.32
C ASP A 46 -1.57 1.17 15.97
N VAL A 47 -0.86 2.16 15.41
CA VAL A 47 0.57 2.05 15.11
C VAL A 47 1.41 2.03 16.39
N ASP A 48 1.08 2.83 17.39
CA ASP A 48 1.75 2.82 18.69
C ASP A 48 1.54 1.48 19.41
N ALA A 49 0.31 0.95 19.36
CA ALA A 49 -0.03 -0.36 19.93
C ALA A 49 0.64 -1.54 19.23
N ALA A 50 1.03 -1.38 17.95
CA ALA A 50 1.82 -2.39 17.24
C ALA A 50 3.22 -2.58 17.86
N GLY A 51 3.69 -1.63 18.69
CA GLY A 51 4.97 -1.70 19.41
C GLY A 51 6.18 -1.46 18.51
N GLU A 52 7.34 -1.95 18.94
CA GLU A 52 8.64 -1.65 18.31
C GLU A 52 8.78 -2.19 16.87
N PHE A 53 9.37 -1.39 15.98
CA PHE A 53 9.71 -1.77 14.60
C PHE A 53 10.91 -0.96 14.10
N ASP A 54 11.65 -1.50 13.15
CA ASP A 54 12.82 -0.81 12.58
C ASP A 54 12.41 0.32 11.63
N VAL A 55 11.39 0.08 10.79
CA VAL A 55 10.87 1.05 9.83
C VAL A 55 9.39 0.80 9.54
N ALA A 56 8.60 1.87 9.50
CA ALA A 56 7.21 1.82 9.02
C ALA A 56 7.12 2.12 7.52
N LEU A 57 6.41 1.29 6.76
CA LEU A 57 6.08 1.54 5.36
C LEU A 57 4.64 2.07 5.27
N ILE A 58 4.45 3.28 4.75
CA ILE A 58 3.18 4.00 4.84
C ILE A 58 2.52 4.15 3.48
N ALA A 59 1.24 3.75 3.38
CA ALA A 59 0.41 3.86 2.19
C ALA A 59 -1.07 4.18 2.50
N CYS A 60 -1.33 5.06 3.47
CA CYS A 60 -2.70 5.43 3.90
C CYS A 60 -3.20 6.77 3.31
N GLY A 61 -2.84 7.05 2.06
CA GLY A 61 -3.29 8.24 1.33
C GLY A 61 -2.98 9.54 2.07
N GLY A 62 -3.96 10.46 2.12
CA GLY A 62 -3.80 11.78 2.73
C GLY A 62 -3.39 11.78 4.21
N LEU A 63 -3.64 10.69 4.95
CA LEU A 63 -3.21 10.55 6.34
C LEU A 63 -1.72 10.18 6.47
N GLY A 64 -1.10 9.66 5.41
CA GLY A 64 0.22 9.06 5.51
C GLY A 64 1.35 10.05 5.80
N MET A 65 1.27 11.27 5.27
CA MET A 65 2.22 12.34 5.62
C MET A 65 2.10 12.75 7.09
N LEU A 66 0.88 12.79 7.63
CA LEU A 66 0.63 13.16 9.02
C LEU A 66 1.10 12.05 9.97
N LEU A 67 0.85 10.79 9.62
CA LEU A 67 1.39 9.65 10.35
C LEU A 67 2.93 9.64 10.33
N ALA A 68 3.55 9.87 9.17
CA ALA A 68 5.01 9.95 9.05
C ALA A 68 5.60 11.07 9.93
N ALA A 69 4.93 12.23 9.98
CA ALA A 69 5.32 13.33 10.87
C ALA A 69 5.24 12.93 12.36
N HIS A 70 4.17 12.24 12.77
CA HIS A 70 4.05 11.71 14.13
C HIS A 70 5.17 10.72 14.48
N LEU A 71 5.46 9.77 13.60
CA LEU A 71 6.55 8.80 13.79
C LEU A 71 7.92 9.51 13.91
N ARG A 72 8.18 10.50 13.08
CA ARG A 72 9.39 11.33 13.18
C ARG A 72 9.50 12.05 14.54
N MET A 73 8.41 12.64 15.03
CA MET A 73 8.40 13.32 16.34
C MET A 73 8.63 12.37 17.53
N THR A 74 8.37 11.08 17.33
CA THR A 74 8.57 10.02 18.31
C THR A 74 9.82 9.20 18.03
N ASN A 75 10.76 9.73 17.24
CA ASN A 75 12.05 9.09 16.88
C ASN A 75 11.92 7.73 16.20
N ARG A 76 10.81 7.50 15.46
CA ARG A 76 10.56 6.27 14.71
C ARG A 76 10.77 6.51 13.21
N SER A 77 11.49 5.59 12.58
CA SER A 77 11.79 5.65 11.14
C SER A 77 10.57 5.26 10.31
N SER A 78 10.33 5.99 9.22
CA SER A 78 9.23 5.68 8.30
C SER A 78 9.55 6.09 6.87
N VAL A 79 8.95 5.38 5.92
CA VAL A 79 8.98 5.69 4.49
C VAL A 79 7.55 5.75 3.99
N TYR A 80 7.15 6.91 3.46
CA TYR A 80 5.89 6.99 2.72
C TYR A 80 6.10 6.47 1.31
N VAL A 81 5.51 5.31 1.03
CA VAL A 81 5.62 4.61 -0.25
C VAL A 81 4.41 4.91 -1.14
N GLY A 82 3.24 5.16 -0.53
CA GLY A 82 2.01 5.38 -1.26
C GLY A 82 1.60 4.15 -2.08
N GLY A 83 1.02 4.36 -3.26
CA GLY A 83 0.47 3.31 -4.11
C GLY A 83 1.43 2.18 -4.48
N TRP A 84 2.72 2.50 -4.62
CA TRP A 84 3.76 1.52 -4.98
C TRP A 84 3.92 0.40 -3.96
N LEU A 85 3.42 0.59 -2.72
CA LEU A 85 3.47 -0.45 -1.71
C LEU A 85 2.69 -1.70 -2.16
N GLN A 86 1.62 -1.56 -2.96
CA GLN A 86 0.94 -2.72 -3.57
C GLN A 86 1.91 -3.58 -4.38
N VAL A 87 2.73 -2.93 -5.20
CA VAL A 87 3.68 -3.59 -6.09
C VAL A 87 4.73 -4.35 -5.27
N TRP A 88 5.22 -3.77 -4.17
CA TRP A 88 6.23 -4.41 -3.30
C TRP A 88 5.74 -5.76 -2.74
N PHE A 89 4.44 -5.89 -2.52
CA PHE A 89 3.79 -7.12 -2.03
C PHE A 89 3.09 -7.94 -3.12
N GLY A 90 3.35 -7.65 -4.40
CA GLY A 90 2.82 -8.44 -5.51
C GLY A 90 1.34 -8.22 -5.79
N ILE A 91 0.78 -7.05 -5.44
CA ILE A 91 -0.61 -6.70 -5.68
C ILE A 91 -0.69 -5.78 -6.90
N MET A 92 -1.46 -6.19 -7.91
CA MET A 92 -1.56 -5.48 -9.18
C MET A 92 -2.90 -4.73 -9.32
N GLY A 93 -2.98 -3.49 -8.82
CA GLY A 93 -4.09 -2.58 -9.11
C GLY A 93 -4.12 -2.09 -10.56
N SER A 94 -5.21 -1.44 -11.00
CA SER A 94 -5.35 -0.96 -12.39
C SER A 94 -4.26 0.01 -12.84
N ARG A 95 -3.71 0.83 -11.93
CA ARG A 95 -2.59 1.73 -12.22
C ARG A 95 -1.36 0.99 -12.70
N TRP A 96 -1.13 -0.22 -12.20
CA TRP A 96 0.07 -0.99 -12.45
C TRP A 96 -0.12 -2.02 -13.57
N ASP A 97 -1.34 -2.13 -14.11
CA ASP A 97 -1.77 -3.17 -15.01
C ASP A 97 -0.89 -3.33 -16.26
N GLU A 98 -0.68 -4.58 -16.69
CA GLU A 98 0.16 -4.90 -17.84
C GLU A 98 -0.46 -4.52 -19.21
N GLN A 99 -1.78 -4.30 -19.26
CA GLN A 99 -2.51 -3.96 -20.49
C GLN A 99 -2.93 -2.50 -20.55
N THR A 100 -3.18 -1.88 -19.40
CA THR A 100 -3.73 -0.51 -19.32
C THR A 100 -2.92 0.45 -18.46
N GLY A 101 -2.07 -0.05 -17.57
CA GLY A 101 -1.35 0.75 -16.57
C GLY A 101 0.12 0.99 -16.89
N GLU A 102 0.89 1.30 -15.84
CA GLU A 102 2.32 1.61 -15.90
C GLU A 102 3.15 0.46 -16.49
N ALA A 103 2.79 -0.80 -16.20
CA ALA A 103 3.53 -1.95 -16.73
C ALA A 103 3.34 -2.15 -18.24
N LYS A 104 2.36 -1.51 -18.88
CA LYS A 104 2.22 -1.52 -20.34
C LYS A 104 3.29 -0.66 -21.03
N LYS A 105 3.83 0.35 -20.34
CA LYS A 105 4.74 1.33 -20.94
C LYS A 105 6.04 0.63 -21.41
N PRO A 106 6.50 0.86 -22.65
CA PRO A 106 7.72 0.24 -23.16
C PRO A 106 8.93 0.50 -22.25
N GLY A 107 9.67 -0.55 -21.91
CA GLY A 107 10.85 -0.46 -21.06
C GLY A 107 10.56 -0.29 -19.56
N HIS A 108 9.30 -0.29 -19.13
CA HIS A 108 8.98 -0.18 -17.71
C HIS A 108 9.40 -1.45 -16.94
N PRO A 109 10.19 -1.36 -15.85
CA PRO A 109 10.78 -2.51 -15.17
C PRO A 109 9.73 -3.47 -14.57
N LEU A 110 8.57 -2.95 -14.17
CA LEU A 110 7.47 -3.75 -13.65
C LEU A 110 6.93 -4.76 -14.67
N ALA A 111 6.97 -4.45 -15.97
CA ALA A 111 6.50 -5.35 -17.02
C ALA A 111 7.27 -6.68 -17.00
N LYS A 112 8.59 -6.56 -16.90
CA LYS A 112 9.51 -7.70 -16.83
C LYS A 112 9.32 -8.48 -15.54
N ALA A 113 9.31 -7.79 -14.39
CA ALA A 113 9.14 -8.43 -13.08
C ALA A 113 7.80 -9.19 -12.97
N TYR A 114 6.72 -8.61 -13.50
CA TYR A 114 5.43 -9.28 -13.55
C TYR A 114 5.45 -10.50 -14.48
N ALA A 115 6.05 -10.39 -15.68
CA ALA A 115 6.13 -11.50 -16.62
C ALA A 115 6.95 -12.69 -16.07
N GLU A 116 8.08 -12.43 -15.40
CA GLU A 116 8.98 -13.45 -14.86
C GLU A 116 8.42 -14.17 -13.63
N HIS A 117 7.55 -13.52 -12.85
CA HIS A 117 7.05 -14.04 -11.58
C HIS A 117 5.53 -14.01 -11.45
N ARG A 118 4.80 -14.05 -12.57
CA ARG A 118 3.33 -13.82 -12.65
C ARG A 118 2.50 -14.58 -11.61
N GLN A 119 2.87 -15.82 -11.30
CA GLN A 119 2.20 -16.67 -10.32
C GLN A 119 2.29 -16.15 -8.87
N ASN A 120 3.22 -15.24 -8.59
CA ASN A 120 3.40 -14.61 -7.28
C ASN A 120 2.66 -13.28 -7.17
N TRP A 121 2.01 -12.83 -8.25
CA TRP A 121 1.20 -11.62 -8.27
C TRP A 121 -0.27 -11.97 -8.12
N THR A 122 -0.97 -11.14 -7.37
CA THR A 122 -2.43 -11.22 -7.21
C THR A 122 -3.08 -9.88 -7.55
N ARG A 123 -4.40 -9.91 -7.67
CA ARG A 123 -5.23 -8.70 -7.78
C ARG A 123 -5.89 -8.42 -6.43
N PRO A 124 -6.27 -7.16 -6.16
CA PRO A 124 -7.10 -6.83 -5.00
C PRO A 124 -8.32 -7.74 -4.94
N LEU A 125 -8.66 -8.21 -3.73
CA LEU A 125 -9.80 -9.09 -3.54
C LEU A 125 -11.11 -8.29 -3.64
N PRO A 126 -12.23 -8.92 -4.04
CA PRO A 126 -13.53 -8.27 -4.07
C PRO A 126 -13.93 -7.65 -2.71
N GLU A 127 -13.65 -8.34 -1.61
CA GLU A 127 -13.93 -7.85 -0.25
C GLU A 127 -13.08 -6.63 0.17
N ASP A 128 -11.92 -6.43 -0.47
CA ASP A 128 -11.03 -5.29 -0.25
C ASP A 128 -11.27 -4.15 -1.26
N THR A 129 -12.28 -4.28 -2.11
CA THR A 129 -12.62 -3.35 -3.18
C THR A 129 -13.83 -2.50 -2.81
N PRO A 130 -13.66 -1.18 -2.59
CA PRO A 130 -14.78 -0.28 -2.31
C PRO A 130 -15.81 -0.25 -3.45
N THR A 131 -17.07 0.04 -3.15
CA THR A 131 -18.15 0.01 -4.15
C THR A 131 -18.06 1.11 -5.20
N ALA A 132 -17.41 2.24 -4.91
CA ALA A 132 -17.26 3.37 -5.82
C ALA A 132 -15.79 3.68 -6.12
N THR A 133 -14.98 2.66 -6.39
CA THR A 133 -13.55 2.79 -6.72
C THR A 133 -13.27 3.70 -7.91
N SER A 134 -14.19 3.82 -8.87
CA SER A 134 -14.05 4.70 -10.04
C SER A 134 -13.87 6.17 -9.65
N LEU A 135 -14.36 6.58 -8.47
CA LEU A 135 -14.16 7.91 -7.90
C LEU A 135 -12.75 8.13 -7.34
N VAL A 136 -11.95 7.07 -7.22
CA VAL A 136 -10.58 7.10 -6.71
C VAL A 136 -9.63 6.83 -7.85
N GLU A 137 -9.29 7.91 -8.56
CA GLU A 137 -8.31 7.88 -9.65
C GLU A 137 -8.64 6.79 -10.70
N GLU A 138 -9.90 6.72 -11.13
CA GLU A 138 -10.38 5.72 -12.11
C GLU A 138 -10.10 4.27 -11.68
N SER A 139 -10.35 3.96 -10.41
CA SER A 139 -10.04 2.65 -9.80
C SER A 139 -8.55 2.32 -9.77
N ALA A 140 -7.64 3.30 -9.70
CA ALA A 140 -6.19 3.07 -9.79
C ALA A 140 -5.64 1.90 -8.94
N TYR A 141 -6.17 1.68 -7.74
CA TYR A 141 -5.68 0.65 -6.82
C TYR A 141 -6.49 -0.65 -6.86
N TRP A 142 -7.58 -0.69 -7.63
CA TRP A 142 -8.58 -1.76 -7.70
C TRP A 142 -8.93 -2.10 -9.15
N ARG A 143 -9.84 -3.04 -9.41
CA ARG A 143 -10.31 -3.35 -10.77
C ARG A 143 -11.81 -3.61 -10.76
#